data_AF-A0A218L9S0-F1
#
_entry.id   AF-A0A218L9S0-F1
#
_cell.length_a   1.000
_cell.length_b   1.000
_cell.length_c   1.000
_cell.angle_alpha   90.00
_cell.angle_beta   90.00
_cell.angle_gamma   90.00
#
_symmetry.space_group_name_H-M   'P 1'
#
loop_
_entity.id
_entity.type
_entity.pdbx_description
1 polymer ?
#
loop_
_entity_poly.entity_id
_entity_poly.type
_entity_poly.pdbx_seq_one_letter_code
_entity_poly.pdbx_strand_id
1 'polypeptide(L)' 'MFLLHEYDIFWTFLIIASLIPILAFSISGLLAPVSEGPEKLSSYESG' A
#
# COMPACT_ATOMS: atom_id res chain seq x y z
N MET A 1 25.44 16.22 21.02
CA MET A 1 24.70 17.19 20.19
C MET A 1 23.87 16.37 19.21
N PHE A 2 22.53 16.44 19.31
CA PHE A 2 21.63 15.68 18.42
C PHE A 2 21.78 16.23 17.00
N LEU A 3 22.19 15.39 16.05
CA LEU A 3 22.46 15.78 14.67
C LEU A 3 21.12 15.76 13.91
N LEU A 4 20.34 16.84 14.07
CA LEU A 4 18.94 16.94 13.64
C LEU A 4 18.72 16.69 12.14
N HIS A 5 19.70 17.02 11.30
CA HIS A 5 19.57 16.94 9.85
C HIS A 5 19.41 15.50 9.31
N GLU A 6 20.06 14.51 9.93
CA GLU A 6 19.93 13.10 9.52
C GLU A 6 18.56 12.52 9.87
N TYR A 7 17.97 12.99 10.98
CA TYR A 7 16.61 12.61 11.37
C TYR A 7 15.56 13.18 10.42
N ASP A 8 15.73 14.40 9.92
CA ASP A 8 14.79 15.00 8.97
C ASP A 8 14.70 14.20 7.66
N ILE A 9 15.85 13.72 7.16
CA ILE A 9 15.91 12.86 5.96
C ILE A 9 15.24 11.52 6.24
N PHE A 10 15.53 10.90 7.39
CA PHE A 10 14.91 9.64 7.79
C PHE A 10 13.39 9.76 7.90
N TRP A 11 12.88 10.80 8.56
CA TRP A 11 11.45 11.05 8.69
C TRP A 11 10.78 11.32 7.35
N THR A 12 11.42 12.12 6.49
CA THR A 12 10.92 12.37 5.14
C THR A 12 10.83 11.08 4.33
N PHE A 13 11.87 10.25 4.39
CA PHE A 13 11.89 8.94 3.73
C PHE A 13 10.78 8.02 4.27
N LEU A 14 10.59 7.96 5.59
CA LEU A 14 9.57 7.12 6.21
C LEU A 14 8.16 7.52 5.77
N ILE A 15 7.87 8.81 5.73
CA ILE A 15 6.58 9.33 5.26
C ILE A 15 6.34 8.96 3.79
N ILE A 16 7.32 9.20 2.92
CA ILE A 16 7.22 8.85 1.49
C ILE A 16 7.02 7.34 1.32
N ALA A 17 7.86 6.52 1.98
CA ALA A 17 7.81 5.07 1.91
C ALA A 17 6.47 4.51 2.42
N SER A 18 5.88 5.13 3.43
CA SER A 18 4.56 4.72 3.93
C SER A 18 3.41 5.14 3.02
N LEU A 19 3.54 6.25 2.28
CA LEU A 19 2.51 6.73 1.37
C LEU A 19 2.46 5.93 0.05
N ILE A 20 3.60 5.44 -0.43
CA ILE A 20 3.69 4.69 -1.69
C ILE A 20 2.75 3.47 -1.73
N PRO A 21 2.72 2.56 -0.72
CA PRO A 21 1.80 1.42 -0.71
C PRO A 21 0.34 1.85 -0.77
N ILE A 22 -0.05 2.88 -0.02
CA ILE A 22 -1.43 3.37 0.04
C ILE A 22 -1.87 3.88 -1.34
N LEU A 23 -1.01 4.66 -2.00
CA LEU A 23 -1.26 5.15 -3.36
C LEU A 23 -1.33 4.00 -4.36
N ALA A 24 -0.41 3.04 -4.27
CA ALA A 24 -0.39 1.87 -5.15
C ALA A 24 -1.68 1.04 -5.03
N PHE A 25 -2.13 0.75 -3.81
CA PHE A 25 -3.39 0.04 -3.59
C PHE A 25 -4.60 0.85 -4.05
N SER A 26 -4.61 2.17 -3.83
CA SER A 26 -5.72 3.04 -4.25
C SER A 26 -5.85 3.09 -5.78
N ILE A 27 -4.74 3.23 -6.50
CA ILE A 27 -4.73 3.22 -7.97
C ILE A 27 -5.12 1.83 -8.49
N SER A 28 -4.58 0.77 -7.89
CA SER A 28 -4.94 -0.61 -8.24
C SER A 28 -6.44 -0.86 -8.07
N GLY A 29 -7.03 -0.45 -6.94
CA GLY A 29 -8.46 -0.57 -6.69
C GLY A 29 -9.33 0.26 -7.63
N LEU A 30 -8.86 1.44 -8.06
CA LEU A 30 -9.57 2.28 -9.03
C LEU A 30 -9.55 1.69 -10.45
N LEU A 31 -8.45 1.05 -10.85
CA LEU A 31 -8.30 0.45 -12.18
C LEU A 31 -8.85 -0.98 -12.25
N ALA A 32 -8.94 -1.69 -11.11
CA ALA A 32 -9.36 -3.07 -11.06
C ALA A 32 -10.84 -3.21 -11.49
N PRO A 33 -11.18 -4.28 -12.25
CA PRO A 33 -12.56 -4.56 -12.61
C PRO A 33 -13.37 -4.92 -11.36
N VAL A 34 -14.54 -4.28 -11.19
CA VAL A 34 -15.45 -4.43 -10.04
C VAL A 34 -16.29 -5.72 -10.06
N SER A 35 -15.80 -6.80 -10.69
CA SER A 35 -16.59 -8.04 -10.83
C SER A 35 -16.52 -8.88 -9.53
N GLU A 36 -17.35 -8.52 -8.55
CA GLU A 36 -17.48 -9.19 -7.25
C GLU A 36 -18.58 -10.27 -7.31
N GLY A 37 -18.33 -11.35 -8.05
CA GLY A 37 -19.15 -12.55 -7.93
C GLY A 37 -18.92 -13.23 -6.56
N PRO A 38 -19.95 -13.79 -5.91
CA PRO A 38 -19.80 -14.47 -4.62
C PRO A 38 -18.78 -15.60 -4.64
N GLU A 39 -18.54 -16.21 -5.80
CA GLU A 39 -17.52 -17.23 -6.05
C GLU A 39 -16.07 -16.75 -5.89
N LYS A 40 -15.80 -15.44 -5.99
CA LYS A 40 -14.46 -14.89 -5.72
C LYS A 40 -14.17 -14.73 -4.22
N LEU A 41 -15.20 -14.76 -3.38
CA LEU A 41 -15.07 -14.63 -1.93
C LEU A 41 -14.90 -15.97 -1.22
N SER A 42 -15.08 -17.09 -1.94
CA SER A 42 -14.76 -18.41 -1.39
C SER A 42 -13.24 -18.60 -1.27
N SER A 43 -12.81 -19.27 -0.21
CA SER A 43 -11.43 -19.69 -0.05
C SER A 43 -10.97 -20.55 -1.23
N TYR A 44 -9.72 -20.39 -1.64
CA TYR A 44 -9.10 -21.27 -2.62
C TYR A 44 -8.98 -22.70 -2.07
N GLU A 45 -9.55 -23.67 -2.78
CA GLU A 45 -9.33 -25.10 -2.55
C GLU A 45 -8.79 -25.73 -3.84
N SER A 46 -7.80 -26.62 -3.72
CA SER A 46 -7.11 -27.26 -4.86
C SER A 46 -7.89 -28.45 -5.46
N GLY A 47 -9.22 -28.43 -5.35
CA GLY A 47 -10.11 -29.49 -5.81
C GLY A 47 -10.03 -29.76 -7.31
#